data_AF-A0A078MB53-F1
#
_entry.id   AF-A0A078MB53-F1
#
_cell.length_a   1.000
_cell.length_b   1.000
_cell.length_c   1.000
_cell.angle_alpha   90.00
_cell.angle_beta   90.00
_cell.angle_gamma   90.00
#
_symmetry.space_group_name_H-M   'P 1'
#
loop_
_entity.id
_entity.type
_entity.pdbx_description
1 polymer ?
#
loop_
_entity_poly.entity_id
_entity_poly.type
_entity_poly.pdbx_seq_one_letter_code
_entity_poly.pdbx_strand_id
1 'polypeptide(L)'
;MLGGLTIISNDEAIRSLTSTYNKLAKAYDTMTAKGAPTTLVKKRRDAIKVAIACLMGNEVSEAQASCEVLQSLVPAITTQLAKAKRGSAQHTLNARRLVALQLAIAKLN
;
A
#
# COMPACT_ATOMS: atom_id res chain seq x y z
N MET A 1 7.16 -7.91 24.94
CA MET A 1 7.90 -7.02 24.00
C MET A 1 7.39 -7.26 22.58
N LEU A 2 6.48 -6.42 22.10
CA LEU A 2 6.16 -6.33 20.67
C LEU A 2 7.25 -5.46 20.03
N GLY A 3 8.26 -6.11 19.45
CA GLY A 3 9.43 -5.43 18.91
C GLY A 3 9.08 -4.48 17.76
N GLY A 4 9.09 -3.18 18.05
CA GLY A 4 9.45 -2.12 17.10
C GLY A 4 8.69 -2.04 15.78
N LEU A 5 7.34 -2.01 15.81
CA LEU A 5 6.61 -1.48 14.67
C LEU A 5 6.95 0.01 14.52
N THR A 6 7.43 0.40 13.34
CA THR A 6 7.72 1.81 13.02
C THR A 6 6.42 2.61 13.12
N ILE A 7 6.30 3.47 14.11
CA ILE A 7 5.21 4.44 14.19
C ILE A 7 5.49 5.50 13.12
N ILE A 8 4.52 5.75 12.25
CA ILE A 8 4.59 6.81 11.22
C ILE A 8 3.42 7.76 11.37
N SER A 9 3.65 9.02 11.05
CA SER A 9 2.58 10.03 10.95
C SER A 9 1.63 9.75 9.77
N ASN A 10 0.44 10.34 9.79
CA ASN A 10 -0.51 10.26 8.67
C ASN A 10 0.12 10.76 7.37
N ASP A 11 0.93 11.83 7.41
CA ASP A 11 1.64 12.36 6.25
C ASP A 11 2.69 11.39 5.70
N GLU A 12 3.42 10.71 6.58
CA GLU A 12 4.37 9.66 6.17
C GLU A 12 3.65 8.45 5.57
N ALA A 13 2.48 8.09 6.09
CA ALA A 13 1.64 7.06 5.51
C ALA A 13 1.18 7.46 4.10
N ILE A 14 0.68 8.68 3.92
CA ILE A 14 0.30 9.22 2.61
C ILE A 14 1.49 9.19 1.63
N ARG A 15 2.68 9.66 2.04
CA ARG A 15 3.89 9.63 1.20
C ARG A 15 4.29 8.20 0.82
N SER A 16 4.22 7.27 1.77
CA SER A 16 4.52 5.85 1.56
C SER A 16 3.55 5.19 0.55
N LEU A 17 2.26 5.44 0.69
CA LEU A 17 1.23 4.94 -0.22
C LEU A 17 1.31 5.62 -1.60
N THR A 18 1.61 6.92 -1.67
CA THR A 18 1.81 7.65 -2.94
C THR A 18 2.97 7.06 -3.73
N SER A 19 4.07 6.71 -3.06
CA SER A 19 5.19 6.01 -3.70
C SER A 19 4.80 4.63 -4.22
N THR A 20 3.88 3.96 -3.52
CA THR A 20 3.35 2.64 -3.93
C THR A 20 2.41 2.79 -5.13
N TYR A 21 1.54 3.79 -5.12
CA TYR A 21 0.67 4.15 -6.23
C TYR A 21 1.47 4.42 -7.51
N ASN A 22 2.49 5.27 -7.44
CA ASN A 22 3.31 5.63 -8.61
C ASN A 22 3.99 4.40 -9.24
N LYS A 23 4.44 3.44 -8.42
CA LYS A 23 5.00 2.17 -8.92
C LYS A 23 3.96 1.31 -9.61
N LEU A 24 2.77 1.20 -9.04
CA LEU A 24 1.67 0.43 -9.64
C LEU A 24 1.14 1.11 -10.92
N ALA A 25 1.06 2.44 -10.94
CA ALA A 25 0.72 3.21 -12.12
C ALA A 25 1.72 2.96 -13.26
N LYS A 26 3.03 3.07 -12.98
CA LYS A 26 4.05 2.80 -13.98
C LYS A 26 4.02 1.36 -14.50
N ALA A 27 3.77 0.39 -13.60
CA ALA A 27 3.63 -1.02 -13.97
C ALA A 27 2.38 -1.23 -14.84
N TYR A 28 1.25 -0.62 -14.48
CA TYR A 28 0.01 -0.64 -15.28
C TYR A 28 0.24 -0.09 -16.68
N ASP A 29 0.87 1.07 -16.82
CA ASP A 29 1.15 1.70 -18.12
C ASP A 29 2.06 0.81 -18.98
N THR A 30 3.13 0.28 -18.36
CA THR A 30 4.08 -0.60 -19.05
C THR A 30 3.43 -1.89 -19.53
N MET A 31 2.56 -2.49 -18.71
CA MET A 31 1.84 -3.73 -19.08
C MET A 31 0.79 -3.46 -20.14
N THR A 32 0.06 -2.33 -20.04
CA THR A 32 -0.92 -1.90 -21.04
C THR A 32 -0.26 -1.71 -22.40
N ALA A 33 0.88 -1.02 -22.45
CA ALA A 33 1.64 -0.81 -23.69
C ALA A 33 2.13 -2.11 -24.34
N LYS A 34 2.29 -3.18 -23.55
CA LYS A 34 2.70 -4.51 -24.03
C LYS A 34 1.52 -5.45 -24.32
N GLY A 35 0.28 -4.99 -24.17
CA GLY A 35 -0.91 -5.85 -24.28
C GLY A 35 -1.00 -6.95 -23.23
N ALA A 36 -0.27 -6.82 -22.11
CA ALA A 36 -0.26 -7.82 -21.04
C ALA A 36 -1.49 -7.69 -20.12
N PRO A 37 -1.94 -8.77 -19.45
CA PRO A 37 -3.08 -8.71 -18.52
C PRO A 37 -2.87 -7.74 -17.36
N THR A 38 -3.72 -6.71 -17.24
CA THR A 38 -3.55 -5.63 -16.25
C THR A 38 -4.49 -5.68 -15.04
N THR A 39 -5.43 -6.62 -15.00
CA THR A 39 -6.54 -6.64 -14.02
C THR A 39 -6.06 -6.51 -12.57
N LEU A 40 -5.04 -7.30 -12.17
CA LEU A 40 -4.56 -7.29 -10.80
C LEU A 40 -3.80 -5.99 -10.44
N VAL A 41 -2.93 -5.51 -11.33
CA VAL A 41 -2.16 -4.28 -11.08
C VAL A 41 -3.08 -3.05 -11.06
N LYS A 42 -4.12 -3.03 -11.91
CA LYS A 42 -5.17 -2.01 -11.90
C LYS A 42 -5.91 -1.98 -10.57
N LYS A 43 -6.47 -3.13 -10.13
CA LYS A 43 -7.20 -3.22 -8.85
C LYS A 43 -6.37 -2.74 -7.67
N ARG A 44 -5.10 -3.16 -7.59
CA ARG A 44 -4.18 -2.74 -6.52
C ARG A 44 -3.87 -1.24 -6.58
N ARG A 45 -3.65 -0.69 -7.78
CA ARG A 45 -3.40 0.75 -7.97
C ARG A 45 -4.60 1.57 -7.48
N ASP A 46 -5.80 1.18 -7.89
CA ASP A 46 -7.02 1.91 -7.61
C ASP A 46 -7.36 1.84 -6.10
N ALA A 47 -7.19 0.69 -5.46
CA ALA A 47 -7.34 0.56 -4.01
C ALA A 47 -6.34 1.42 -3.22
N ILE A 48 -5.08 1.53 -3.67
CA ILE A 48 -4.09 2.43 -3.03
C ILE A 48 -4.49 3.89 -3.22
N LYS A 49 -5.10 4.27 -4.35
CA LYS A 49 -5.61 5.63 -4.57
C LYS A 49 -6.73 5.98 -3.57
N VAL A 50 -7.67 5.05 -3.36
CA VAL A 50 -8.74 5.21 -2.36
C VAL A 50 -8.17 5.31 -0.94
N ALA A 51 -7.18 4.48 -0.60
CA ALA A 51 -6.47 4.55 0.67
C ALA A 51 -5.84 5.93 0.93
N ILE A 52 -5.18 6.51 -0.08
CA ILE A 52 -4.59 7.86 0.02
C ILE A 52 -5.70 8.90 0.26
N ALA A 53 -6.78 8.87 -0.52
CA ALA A 53 -7.88 9.81 -0.39
C ALA A 53 -8.52 9.75 1.02
N CYS A 54 -8.75 8.55 1.54
CA CYS A 54 -9.25 8.34 2.90
C CYS A 54 -8.28 8.90 3.96
N LEU A 55 -6.97 8.65 3.84
CA LEU A 55 -5.98 9.21 4.77
C LEU A 55 -5.93 10.74 4.74
N MET A 56 -6.25 11.36 3.59
CA MET A 56 -6.38 12.82 3.45
C MET A 56 -7.69 13.39 4.02
N GLY A 57 -8.62 12.53 4.48
CA GLY A 57 -9.90 12.94 5.04
C GLY A 57 -11.01 13.14 4.00
N ASN A 58 -10.82 12.63 2.77
CA ASN A 58 -11.85 12.69 1.74
C ASN A 58 -12.87 11.57 1.92
N GLU A 59 -14.13 11.86 1.57
CA GLU A 59 -15.18 10.84 1.47
C GLU A 59 -14.89 9.89 0.30
N VAL A 60 -15.07 8.59 0.52
CA VAL A 60 -14.72 7.54 -0.46
C VAL A 60 -15.87 6.54 -0.61
N SER A 61 -16.40 6.42 -1.82
CA SER A 61 -17.56 5.55 -2.14
C SER A 61 -17.21 4.07 -2.30
N GLU A 62 -15.95 3.75 -2.62
CA GLU A 62 -15.47 2.38 -2.90
C GLU A 62 -14.67 1.78 -1.73
N ALA A 63 -15.04 2.13 -0.49
CA ALA A 63 -14.28 1.78 0.70
C ALA A 63 -14.13 0.26 0.89
N GLN A 64 -15.24 -0.49 0.83
CA GLN A 64 -15.25 -1.93 1.11
C GLN A 64 -14.39 -2.73 0.12
N ALA A 65 -14.64 -2.57 -1.19
CA ALA A 65 -13.90 -3.28 -2.23
C ALA A 65 -12.40 -2.91 -2.22
N SER A 66 -12.07 -1.65 -1.92
CA SER A 66 -10.68 -1.22 -1.74
C SER A 66 -10.06 -1.86 -0.52
N CYS A 67 -10.78 -1.94 0.61
CA CYS A 67 -10.31 -2.55 1.86
C CYS A 67 -9.90 -4.01 1.64
N GLU A 68 -10.73 -4.80 0.96
CA GLU A 68 -10.42 -6.21 0.63
C GLU A 68 -9.14 -6.34 -0.22
N VAL A 69 -8.97 -5.47 -1.21
CA VAL A 69 -7.74 -5.45 -2.02
C VAL A 69 -6.53 -5.05 -1.18
N LEU A 70 -6.64 -4.07 -0.29
CA LEU A 70 -5.55 -3.66 0.60
C LEU A 70 -5.17 -4.78 1.58
N GLN A 71 -6.15 -5.47 2.15
CA GLN A 71 -5.93 -6.64 3.00
C GLN A 71 -5.17 -7.74 2.25
N SER A 72 -5.48 -7.97 0.96
CA SER A 72 -4.74 -8.93 0.12
C SER A 72 -3.27 -8.57 -0.10
N LEU A 73 -2.88 -7.29 0.09
CA LEU A 73 -1.49 -6.84 -0.03
C LEU A 73 -0.66 -7.06 1.25
N VAL A 74 -1.32 -7.16 2.40
CA VAL A 74 -0.66 -7.29 3.70
C VAL A 74 0.26 -8.52 3.75
N PRO A 75 -0.16 -9.74 3.39
CA PRO A 75 0.72 -10.92 3.43
C PRO A 75 1.95 -10.79 2.53
N ALA A 76 1.79 -10.16 1.36
CA ALA A 76 2.89 -9.96 0.41
C ALA A 76 3.96 -9.03 0.99
N ILE A 77 3.55 -7.92 1.63
CA ILE A 77 4.49 -6.97 2.24
C ILE A 77 5.09 -7.54 3.53
N THR A 78 4.32 -8.27 4.34
CA THR A 78 4.84 -9.00 5.51
C THR A 78 5.93 -9.99 5.10
N THR A 79 5.72 -10.73 4.01
CA THR A 79 6.73 -11.65 3.46
C THR A 79 7.98 -10.90 3.00
N GLN A 80 7.82 -9.77 2.30
CA GLN A 80 8.95 -8.94 1.88
C GLN A 80 9.71 -8.33 3.06
N LEU A 81 9.02 -7.97 4.14
CA LEU A 81 9.61 -7.47 5.37
C LEU A 81 10.44 -8.57 6.06
N ALA A 82 9.87 -9.77 6.21
CA ALA A 82 10.53 -10.91 6.83
C ALA A 82 11.82 -11.34 6.08
N LYS A 83 11.82 -11.21 4.75
CA LYS A 83 12.99 -11.50 3.90
C LYS A 83 14.04 -10.39 3.90
N ALA A 84 13.69 -9.17 4.30
CA ALA A 84 14.61 -8.05 4.26
C ALA A 84 15.58 -8.09 5.46
N LYS A 85 16.87 -7.86 5.21
CA LYS A 85 17.87 -7.75 6.29
C LYS A 85 17.45 -6.66 7.28
N ARG A 86 17.37 -7.01 8.57
CA ARG A 86 17.06 -6.06 9.64
C ARG A 86 17.99 -4.85 9.59
N GLY A 87 17.42 -3.65 9.75
CA GLY A 87 18.16 -2.38 9.67
C GLY A 87 18.47 -1.88 8.26
N SER A 88 18.21 -2.66 7.21
CA SER A 88 18.38 -2.19 5.83
C SER A 88 17.32 -1.17 5.43
N ALA A 89 17.65 -0.33 4.43
CA ALA A 89 16.70 0.58 3.82
C ALA A 89 15.42 -0.14 3.32
N GLN A 90 15.58 -1.36 2.79
CA GLN A 90 14.46 -2.18 2.31
C GLN A 90 13.57 -2.66 3.46
N HIS A 91 14.14 -3.08 4.59
CA HIS A 91 13.39 -3.44 5.77
C HIS A 91 12.58 -2.25 6.28
N THR A 92 13.22 -1.09 6.45
CA THR A 92 12.56 0.15 6.86
C THR A 92 11.45 0.58 5.90
N LEU A 93 11.68 0.44 4.59
CA LEU A 93 10.67 0.74 3.57
C LEU A 93 9.46 -0.19 3.67
N ASN A 94 9.69 -1.50 3.82
CA ASN A 94 8.62 -2.48 3.93
C ASN A 94 7.82 -2.32 5.24
N ALA A 95 8.49 -2.02 6.35
CA ALA A 95 7.83 -1.75 7.63
C ALA A 95 6.90 -0.54 7.53
N ARG A 96 7.37 0.58 6.96
CA ARG A 96 6.53 1.78 6.76
C ARG A 96 5.36 1.52 5.82
N ARG A 97 5.53 0.73 4.76
CA ARG A 97 4.42 0.36 3.85
C ARG A 97 3.37 -0.49 4.57
N LEU A 98 3.81 -1.44 5.39
CA LEU A 98 2.91 -2.29 6.15
C LEU A 98 2.05 -1.46 7.11
N VAL A 99 2.69 -0.57 7.89
CA VAL A 99 1.98 0.30 8.84
C VAL A 99 1.04 1.28 8.11
N ALA A 100 1.47 1.85 6.98
CA ALA A 100 0.62 2.74 6.20
C ALA A 100 -0.63 2.03 5.65
N LEU A 101 -0.49 0.78 5.21
CA LEU A 101 -1.63 -0.03 4.76
C LEU A 101 -2.57 -0.36 5.92
N GLN A 102 -2.04 -0.76 7.06
CA GLN A 102 -2.84 -1.06 8.26
C GLN A 102 -3.62 0.18 8.73
N LEU A 103 -2.99 1.35 8.71
CA LEU A 103 -3.64 2.62 9.04
C LEU A 103 -4.80 2.94 8.07
N ALA A 104 -4.58 2.78 6.77
CA ALA A 104 -5.63 3.02 5.78
C ALA A 104 -6.78 2.01 5.89
N ILE A 105 -6.48 0.72 6.08
CA ILE A 105 -7.49 -0.32 6.30
C ILE A 105 -8.34 0.00 7.53
N ALA A 106 -7.71 0.45 8.62
CA ALA A 106 -8.42 0.80 9.85
C ALA A 106 -9.33 2.02 9.71
N LYS A 107 -9.03 2.96 8.80
CA LYS A 107 -9.91 4.12 8.52
C LYS A 107 -11.04 3.84 7.51
N LEU A 108 -10.89 2.80 6.69
CA LEU A 108 -11.87 2.42 5.68
C LEU A 108 -12.96 1.48 6.24
N ASN A 109 -12.74 0.92 7.43
CA ASN A 109 -13.70 0.14 8.21
C ASN A 109 -14.38 1.02 9.25
#